data_AF-A0A4W3HM67-F1
#
_entry.id   AF-A0A4W3HM67-F1
#
_cell.length_a   1.000
_cell.length_b   1.000
_cell.length_c   1.000
_cell.angle_alpha   90.00
_cell.angle_beta   90.00
_cell.angle_gamma   90.00
#
_symmetry.space_group_name_H-M   'P 1'
#
loop_
_entity.id
_entity.type
_entity.pdbx_description
1 polymer ?
#
loop_
_entity_poly.entity_id
_entity_poly.type
_entity_poly.pdbx_seq_one_letter_code
_entity_poly.pdbx_strand_id
1 'polypeptide(L)'
;SELKPPTIFPPPQAGPKLVITEQPKQRGMRFRYECEGRSAGSIPGENTNEHNKTLPTVQVTRSRTPALLTPLASISSEALGDIQTT
;
A
#
# COMPACT_ATOMS: atom_id res chain seq x y z
N SER A 1 27.74 23.70 -25.62
CA SER A 1 26.42 23.30 -25.11
C SER A 1 25.99 22.08 -25.92
N GLU A 2 26.15 20.90 -25.36
CA GLU A 2 25.80 19.65 -26.06
C GLU A 2 24.27 19.51 -26.11
N LEU A 3 23.70 19.58 -27.32
CA LEU A 3 22.28 19.38 -27.54
C LEU A 3 21.99 17.88 -27.38
N LYS A 4 21.31 17.53 -26.29
CA LYS A 4 20.83 16.17 -26.05
C LYS A 4 19.98 15.74 -27.25
N PRO A 5 20.28 14.62 -27.93
CA PRO A 5 19.56 14.21 -29.13
C PRO A 5 18.08 13.96 -28.80
N PRO A 6 17.16 14.22 -29.75
CA PRO A 6 15.74 14.00 -29.54
C PRO A 6 15.50 12.50 -29.26
N THR A 7 14.94 12.19 -28.11
CA THR A 7 14.57 10.82 -27.76
C THR A 7 13.38 10.39 -28.63
N ILE A 8 13.67 9.71 -29.75
CA ILE A 8 12.65 9.26 -30.73
C ILE A 8 11.73 8.17 -30.14
N PHE A 9 12.20 7.48 -29.10
CA PHE A 9 11.40 6.51 -28.36
C PHE A 9 11.00 7.14 -27.02
N PRO A 10 9.70 7.28 -26.71
CA PRO A 10 9.31 7.62 -25.36
C PRO A 10 9.92 6.56 -24.42
N PRO A 11 10.46 6.95 -23.25
CA PRO A 11 10.95 5.98 -22.29
C PRO A 11 9.84 4.95 -22.03
N PRO A 12 10.18 3.67 -21.81
CA PRO A 12 9.20 2.63 -21.53
C PRO A 12 8.25 3.16 -20.45
N GLN A 13 6.97 3.35 -20.80
CA GLN A 13 5.99 3.80 -19.83
C GLN A 13 5.88 2.68 -18.80
N ALA A 14 6.40 2.92 -17.59
CA ALA A 14 6.33 1.97 -16.50
C ALA A 14 4.86 1.55 -16.34
N GLY A 15 4.64 0.22 -16.24
CA GLY A 15 3.32 -0.37 -16.09
C GLY A 15 2.55 0.16 -14.87
N PRO A 16 1.28 -0.27 -14.69
CA PRO A 16 0.50 0.14 -13.52
C PRO A 16 1.27 -0.17 -12.24
N LYS A 17 1.27 0.78 -11.31
CA LYS A 17 1.93 0.65 -10.00
C LYS A 17 0.92 0.77 -8.89
N LEU A 18 1.02 -0.08 -7.88
CA LEU A 18 0.31 0.06 -6.62
C LEU A 18 1.24 0.72 -5.61
N VAL A 19 0.77 1.81 -5.00
CA VAL A 19 1.53 2.58 -4.02
C VAL A 19 0.73 2.62 -2.72
N ILE A 20 1.36 2.32 -1.59
CA ILE A 20 0.76 2.51 -0.27
C ILE A 20 0.83 4.01 0.04
N THR A 21 -0.31 4.68 0.08
CA THR A 21 -0.42 6.12 0.38
C THR A 21 -0.53 6.38 1.88
N GLU A 22 -1.03 5.40 2.63
CA GLU A 22 -1.02 5.42 4.09
C GLU A 22 -0.77 4.02 4.64
N GLN A 23 0.30 3.89 5.43
CA GLN A 23 0.66 2.62 6.08
C GLN A 23 -0.33 2.27 7.21
N PRO A 24 -0.56 0.99 7.50
CA PRO A 24 -1.25 0.59 8.72
C PRO A 24 -0.42 0.97 9.94
N LYS A 25 -1.11 1.39 11.01
CA LYS A 25 -0.45 1.75 12.26
C LYS A 25 0.33 0.57 12.81
N GLN A 26 1.62 0.75 13.08
CA GLN A 26 2.49 -0.36 13.51
C GLN A 26 2.05 -0.99 14.84
N ARG A 27 1.40 -0.23 15.73
CA ARG A 27 1.02 -0.65 17.09
C ARG A 27 -0.35 -0.12 17.49
N GLY A 28 -0.87 -0.64 18.60
CA GLY A 28 -2.12 -0.18 19.21
C GLY A 28 -3.34 -1.02 18.86
N MET A 29 -3.20 -2.02 17.99
CA MET A 29 -4.21 -3.04 17.74
C MET A 29 -3.83 -4.36 18.40
N ARG A 30 -4.85 -5.14 18.81
CA ARG A 30 -4.69 -6.48 19.39
C ARG A 30 -5.38 -7.49 18.49
N PHE A 31 -4.67 -8.53 18.08
CA PHE A 31 -5.28 -9.71 17.47
C PHE A 31 -6.21 -10.39 18.47
N ARG A 32 -7.38 -10.82 18.00
CA ARG A 32 -8.41 -11.44 18.84
C ARG A 32 -8.63 -12.87 18.42
N TYR A 33 -8.80 -13.76 19.40
CA TYR A 33 -9.18 -15.13 19.14
C TYR A 33 -10.65 -15.21 18.74
N GLU A 34 -10.97 -16.21 17.92
CA GLU A 34 -12.35 -16.48 17.49
C GLU A 34 -13.31 -16.64 18.69
N CYS A 35 -12.85 -17.31 19.76
CA CYS A 35 -13.66 -17.57 20.96
C CYS A 35 -14.03 -16.32 21.78
N GLU A 36 -13.44 -15.14 21.50
CA GLU A 36 -13.81 -13.88 22.19
C GLU A 36 -15.16 -13.31 21.71
N GLY A 37 -15.72 -13.85 20.62
CA GLY A 37 -17.09 -13.53 20.17
C GLY A 37 -17.30 -12.09 19.69
N ARG A 38 -16.23 -11.32 19.40
CA ARG A 38 -16.36 -10.02 18.74
C ARG A 38 -15.20 -9.77 17.76
N SER A 39 -15.49 -9.10 16.65
CA SER A 39 -14.48 -8.69 15.67
C SER A 39 -13.45 -7.71 16.28
N ALA A 40 -12.27 -7.62 15.66
CA ALA A 40 -11.19 -6.73 16.11
C ALA A 40 -11.40 -5.25 15.73
N GLY A 41 -12.37 -4.95 14.86
CA GLY A 41 -12.50 -3.65 14.21
C GLY A 41 -11.50 -3.45 13.07
N SER A 42 -11.48 -2.24 12.50
CA SER A 42 -10.55 -1.87 11.41
C SER A 42 -9.17 -1.50 11.96
N ILE A 43 -8.12 -1.85 11.21
CA ILE A 43 -6.75 -1.38 11.50
C ILE A 43 -6.68 0.13 11.18
N PRO A 44 -6.18 0.99 12.10
CA PRO A 44 -6.03 2.42 11.83
C PRO A 44 -4.84 2.69 10.90
N GLY A 45 -4.87 3.82 10.21
CA GLY A 45 -3.73 4.33 9.46
C GLY A 45 -2.67 4.95 10.38
N GLU A 46 -1.43 5.02 9.91
CA GLU A 46 -0.29 5.56 10.68
C GLU A 46 -0.52 7.01 11.11
N ASN A 47 -1.24 7.80 10.31
CA ASN A 47 -1.53 9.21 10.61
C ASN A 47 -2.71 9.43 11.58
N THR A 48 -3.32 8.35 12.07
CA THR A 48 -4.42 8.43 13.04
C THR A 48 -3.95 9.07 14.34
N ASN A 49 -4.67 10.11 14.76
CA ASN A 49 -4.52 10.80 16.04
C ASN A 49 -5.87 10.95 16.73
N GLU A 50 -5.90 11.63 17.88
CA GLU A 50 -7.11 11.79 18.71
C GLU A 50 -8.26 12.48 17.96
N HIS A 51 -7.95 13.45 17.11
CA HIS A 51 -8.94 14.27 16.41
C HIS A 51 -9.23 13.79 14.98
N ASN A 52 -8.36 12.98 14.39
CA ASN A 52 -8.49 12.50 13.03
C ASN A 52 -8.19 11.00 12.93
N LYS A 53 -9.21 10.21 12.59
CA LYS A 53 -9.10 8.78 12.35
C LYS A 53 -8.94 8.51 10.86
N THR A 54 -7.86 7.87 10.50
CA THR A 54 -7.51 7.51 9.13
C THR A 54 -7.40 5.99 9.00
N LEU A 55 -7.33 5.49 7.77
CA LEU A 55 -7.26 4.06 7.46
C LEU A 55 -6.07 3.79 6.52
N PRO A 56 -5.54 2.56 6.51
CA PRO A 56 -4.57 2.16 5.50
C PRO A 56 -5.16 2.36 4.10
N THR A 57 -4.41 3.00 3.21
CA THR A 57 -4.86 3.30 1.85
C THR A 57 -3.78 3.00 0.82
N VAL A 58 -4.23 2.58 -0.36
CA VAL A 58 -3.39 2.36 -1.53
C VAL A 58 -3.94 3.13 -2.72
N GLN A 59 -3.06 3.47 -3.65
CA GLN A 59 -3.40 4.09 -4.92
C GLN A 59 -2.81 3.27 -6.07
N VAL A 60 -3.65 2.94 -7.05
CA VAL A 60 -3.21 2.40 -8.33
C VAL A 60 -2.93 3.57 -9.27
N THR A 61 -1.69 3.71 -9.71
CA THR A 61 -1.27 4.75 -10.65
C THR A 61 -1.01 4.16 -12.03
N ARG A 62 -1.32 4.94 -13.08
CA ARG A 62 -1.09 4.57 -14.50
C ARG A 62 -1.84 3.31 -14.97
N SER A 63 -2.97 2.96 -14.35
CA SER A 63 -3.90 1.98 -14.90
C SER A 63 -4.75 2.62 -16.01
N ARG A 64 -4.74 2.01 -17.19
CA ARG A 64 -5.61 2.40 -18.32
C ARG A 64 -6.95 1.65 -18.32
N THR A 65 -7.07 0.63 -17.48
CA THR A 65 -8.25 -0.21 -17.30
C THR A 65 -8.66 -0.24 -15.84
N PRO A 66 -9.94 -0.58 -15.54
CA PRO A 66 -10.33 -0.92 -14.18
C PRO A 66 -9.40 -1.96 -13.58
N ALA A 67 -9.02 -1.78 -12.32
CA ALA A 67 -8.21 -2.73 -11.57
C ALA A 67 -9.10 -3.42 -10.53
N LEU A 68 -8.99 -4.76 -10.43
CA LEU A 68 -9.60 -5.52 -9.35
C LEU A 68 -8.57 -5.66 -8.23
N LEU A 69 -8.87 -5.09 -7.07
CA LEU A 69 -8.07 -5.29 -5.86
C LEU A 69 -8.63 -6.49 -5.10
N THR A 70 -7.77 -7.45 -4.76
CA THR A 70 -8.13 -8.57 -3.90
C THR A 70 -7.95 -8.20 -2.42
N PRO A 71 -8.66 -8.88 -1.50
CA PRO A 71 -8.53 -8.63 -0.07
C PRO A 71 -7.09 -8.76 0.45
N LEU A 72 -6.77 -7.96 1.47
CA LEU A 72 -5.49 -8.00 2.17
C LEU A 72 -5.29 -9.38 2.83
N ALA A 73 -4.09 -9.96 2.68
CA ALA A 73 -3.66 -11.14 3.42
C ALA A 73 -2.55 -10.75 4.42
N SER A 74 -2.52 -11.41 5.59
CA SER A 74 -1.41 -11.27 6.53
C SER A 74 -0.23 -12.14 6.08
N ILE A 75 0.96 -11.57 6.04
CA ILE A 75 2.22 -12.28 5.75
C ILE A 75 3.18 -12.11 6.92
N SER A 76 4.09 -13.07 7.11
CA SER A 76 5.14 -12.98 8.12
C SER A 76 6.17 -11.92 7.72
N SER A 77 6.78 -11.26 8.71
CA SER A 77 7.79 -10.23 8.46
C SER A 77 9.08 -10.79 7.83
N GLU A 78 9.36 -12.07 8.05
CA GLU A 78 10.50 -12.77 7.42
C GLU A 78 10.30 -12.97 5.90
N ALA A 79 9.06 -13.05 5.42
CA ALA A 79 8.75 -13.14 3.99
C ALA A 79 8.90 -11.79 3.25
N LEU A 80 9.10 -10.69 3.97
CA LEU A 80 9.28 -9.35 3.39
C LEU A 80 10.73 -9.06 2.95
N GLY A 81 11.70 -9.91 3.31
CA GLY A 81 13.11 -9.73 2.97
C GLY A 81 13.42 -9.66 1.46
N ASP A 82 12.53 -10.20 0.62
CA ASP A 82 12.67 -10.22 -0.84
C ASP A 82 11.88 -9.10 -1.56
N ILE A 83 11.08 -8.31 -0.84
CA ILE A 83 10.29 -7.23 -1.43
C ILE A 83 10.98 -5.91 -1.11
N GLN A 84 11.92 -5.50 -1.98
CA GLN A 84 12.52 -4.17 -1.90
C GLN A 84 11.44 -3.09 -2.04
N THR A 85 11.16 -2.39 -0.94
CA THR A 85 10.46 -1.11 -0.92
C THR A 85 11.28 -0.10 -1.75
N THR A 86 10.86 0.16 -2.99
CA THR A 86 11.37 1.24 -3.86
C THR A 86 10.31 2.33 -4.02
#